data_AF-A0AAD7QRC9-F1
#
_entry.id   AF-A0AAD7QRC9-F1
#
_cell.length_a   1.000
_cell.length_b   1.000
_cell.length_c   1.000
_cell.angle_alpha   90.00
_cell.angle_beta   90.00
_cell.angle_gamma   90.00
#
_symmetry.space_group_name_H-M   'P 1'
#
loop_
_entity.id
_entity.type
_entity.pdbx_description
1 polymer ?
#
loop_
_entity_poly.entity_id
_entity_poly.type
_entity_poly.pdbx_seq_one_letter_code
_entity_poly.pdbx_strand_id
1 'polypeptide(L)'
;MLLGVATIFSVTGTTEYDKLFNIIFSVDLQSILWIAIFASVMVKTPVFPIHTWLPVVHSESPLSGSILLAGVILKLAIYSCIRILIPILNEGTILYTPLIFVMMQSSGLQCALLNTN
;
A
#
# COMPACT_ATOMS: atom_id res chain seq x y z
N MET A 1 -8.33 -2.45 -2.21
CA MET A 1 -7.96 -2.01 -3.57
C MET A 1 -9.04 -2.29 -4.60
N LEU A 2 -9.53 -3.53 -4.78
CA LEU A 2 -10.58 -3.79 -5.79
C LEU A 2 -11.78 -2.84 -5.63
N LEU A 3 -12.29 -2.71 -4.40
CA LEU A 3 -13.41 -1.82 -4.10
C LEU A 3 -13.09 -0.36 -4.46
N GLY A 4 -11.88 0.13 -4.14
CA GLY A 4 -11.40 1.46 -4.52
C GLY A 4 -11.32 1.68 -6.03
N VAL A 5 -10.81 0.70 -6.78
CA VAL A 5 -10.74 0.76 -8.25
C VAL A 5 -12.15 0.71 -8.86
N ALA A 6 -13.04 -0.13 -8.32
CA ALA A 6 -14.43 -0.21 -8.76
C ALA A 6 -15.18 1.11 -8.52
N THR A 7 -14.97 1.75 -7.37
CA THR A 7 -15.56 3.07 -7.08
C THR A 7 -15.00 4.15 -8.01
N ILE A 8 -13.70 4.13 -8.32
CA ILE A 8 -13.12 5.04 -9.32
C ILE A 8 -13.82 4.84 -10.66
N PHE A 9 -13.92 3.60 -11.14
CA PHE A 9 -14.58 3.30 -12.41
C PHE A 9 -16.05 3.73 -12.43
N SER A 10 -16.78 3.55 -11.32
CA SER A 10 -18.18 3.97 -11.24
C SER A 10 -18.37 5.50 -11.32
N VAL A 11 -17.37 6.28 -10.91
CA VAL A 11 -17.43 7.75 -10.88
C VAL A 11 -16.85 8.37 -12.16
N THR A 12 -15.72 7.84 -12.66
CA THR A 12 -14.99 8.41 -13.81
C THR A 12 -15.32 7.72 -15.14
N GLY A 13 -15.93 6.54 -15.10
CA GLY A 13 -16.19 5.70 -16.28
C GLY A 13 -14.95 5.12 -16.94
N THR A 14 -13.74 5.33 -16.38
CA THR A 14 -12.47 4.90 -16.99
C THR A 14 -11.46 4.42 -15.94
N THR A 15 -10.60 3.49 -16.34
CA THR A 15 -9.46 2.99 -15.53
C THR A 15 -8.11 3.28 -16.19
N GLU A 16 -8.08 4.09 -17.24
CA GLU A 16 -6.86 4.48 -17.93
C GLU A 16 -6.07 5.46 -17.06
N TYR A 17 -4.79 5.13 -16.82
CA TYR A 17 -3.93 5.91 -15.93
C TYR A 17 -3.79 7.38 -16.38
N ASP A 18 -3.54 7.60 -17.67
CA ASP A 18 -3.29 8.94 -18.20
C ASP A 18 -4.52 9.86 -18.06
N LYS A 19 -5.72 9.30 -18.13
CA LYS A 19 -6.97 10.03 -17.87
C LYS A 19 -7.16 10.28 -16.39
N LEU A 20 -6.96 9.28 -15.54
CA LEU A 20 -7.12 9.39 -14.08
C LEU A 20 -6.17 10.42 -13.45
N PHE A 21 -4.97 10.58 -14.00
CA PHE A 21 -3.99 11.57 -13.54
C PHE A 21 -4.51 13.01 -13.63
N ASN A 22 -5.37 13.31 -14.60
CA ASN A 22 -5.91 14.66 -14.83
C ASN A 22 -7.26 14.91 -14.13
N ILE A 23 -7.82 13.92 -13.44
CA ILE A 23 -9.13 14.03 -12.77
C ILE A 23 -8.92 14.50 -11.33
N ILE A 24 -9.65 15.56 -10.95
CA ILE A 24 -9.62 16.08 -9.59
C ILE A 24 -10.82 15.50 -8.82
N PHE A 25 -10.52 14.70 -7.80
CA PHE A 25 -11.53 14.15 -6.89
C PHE A 25 -11.76 15.09 -5.70
N SER A 26 -12.98 15.10 -5.14
CA SER A 26 -13.26 15.80 -3.88
C SER A 26 -12.47 15.18 -2.72
N VAL A 27 -12.12 15.99 -1.73
CA VAL A 27 -11.30 15.56 -0.57
C VAL A 27 -11.95 14.38 0.18
N ASP A 28 -13.26 14.45 0.40
CA ASP A 28 -14.00 13.38 1.09
C ASP A 28 -13.90 12.05 0.32
N LEU A 29 -14.08 12.08 -1.00
CA LEU A 29 -13.98 10.89 -1.84
C LEU A 29 -12.54 10.38 -1.91
N GLN A 30 -11.55 11.29 -2.00
CA GLN A 30 -10.14 10.92 -1.93
C GLN A 30 -9.81 10.20 -0.64
N SER A 31 -10.34 10.65 0.50
CA SER A 31 -10.06 10.03 1.80
C SER A 31 -10.52 8.56 1.86
N ILE A 32 -11.73 8.29 1.37
CA ILE A 32 -12.32 6.94 1.33
C ILE A 32 -11.55 6.04 0.35
N LEU A 33 -11.27 6.55 -0.85
CA LEU A 33 -10.49 5.82 -1.87
C LEU A 33 -9.08 5.51 -1.36
N TRP A 34 -8.46 6.47 -0.68
CA TRP A 34 -7.12 6.34 -0.15
C TRP A 34 -7.06 5.20 0.87
N ILE A 35 -7.97 5.18 1.85
CA ILE A 35 -8.04 4.10 2.84
C ILE A 35 -8.28 2.75 2.15
N ALA A 36 -9.21 2.69 1.19
CA ALA A 36 -9.55 1.44 0.49
C ALA A 36 -8.39 0.85 -0.32
N ILE A 37 -7.55 1.70 -0.93
CA ILE A 37 -6.37 1.27 -1.69
C ILE A 37 -5.22 0.97 -0.72
N PHE A 38 -4.94 1.89 0.21
CA PHE A 38 -3.86 1.79 1.18
C PHE A 38 -3.98 0.54 2.06
N ALA A 39 -5.18 0.13 2.47
CA ALA A 39 -5.38 -1.10 3.24
C ALA A 39 -4.81 -2.35 2.55
N SER A 40 -4.89 -2.42 1.22
CA SER A 40 -4.29 -3.56 0.48
C SER A 40 -2.79 -3.42 0.26
N VAL A 41 -2.30 -2.17 0.17
CA VAL A 41 -0.86 -1.90 0.09
C VAL A 41 -0.23 -2.28 1.42
N MET A 42 -0.85 -1.95 2.55
CA MET A 42 -0.45 -2.32 3.91
C MET A 42 -0.27 -3.84 4.10
N VAL A 43 -1.09 -4.67 3.46
CA VAL A 43 -0.91 -6.13 3.53
C VAL A 43 0.36 -6.55 2.78
N LYS A 44 0.69 -5.90 1.65
CA LYS A 44 1.84 -6.24 0.79
C LYS A 44 3.16 -5.59 1.24
N THR A 45 3.12 -4.37 1.77
CA THR A 45 4.22 -3.76 2.52
C THR A 45 4.06 -4.19 3.97
N PRO A 46 4.75 -5.23 4.44
CA PRO A 46 4.53 -5.83 5.76
C PRO A 46 4.84 -4.80 6.87
N VAL A 47 3.83 -4.03 7.27
CA VAL A 47 3.88 -3.06 8.36
C VAL A 47 3.09 -3.60 9.53
N PHE A 48 3.40 -3.14 10.73
CA PHE A 48 2.67 -3.53 11.93
C PHE A 48 1.19 -3.09 11.84
N PRO A 49 0.20 -3.95 12.17
CA PRO A 49 0.31 -5.31 12.72
C PRO A 49 0.30 -6.44 11.66
N ILE A 50 0.14 -6.14 10.37
CA ILE A 50 -0.10 -7.10 9.28
C ILE A 50 1.20 -7.57 8.61
N HIS A 51 2.17 -8.02 9.42
CA HIS A 51 3.49 -8.46 8.93
C HIS A 51 3.76 -9.95 9.22
N THR A 52 2.91 -10.62 9.99
CA THR A 52 3.10 -11.99 10.49
C THR A 52 3.09 -13.05 9.39
N TRP A 53 2.49 -12.78 8.24
CA TRP A 53 2.51 -13.69 7.10
C TRP A 53 3.89 -13.79 6.44
N LEU A 54 4.70 -12.73 6.53
CA LEU A 54 5.96 -12.61 5.80
C LEU A 54 7.01 -13.65 6.27
N PRO A 55 7.30 -13.83 7.57
CA PRO A 55 8.28 -14.83 8.02
C PRO A 55 7.92 -16.25 7.61
N VAL A 56 6.64 -16.63 7.74
CA VAL A 56 6.15 -17.98 7.42
C VAL A 56 6.30 -18.27 5.92
N VAL A 57 5.91 -17.32 5.06
CA VAL A 57 6.04 -17.49 3.61
C VAL A 57 7.51 -17.58 3.18
N HIS A 58 8.41 -16.83 3.83
CA HIS A 58 9.84 -16.94 3.54
C HIS A 58 10.45 -18.26 4.00
N SER A 59 10.03 -18.82 5.14
CA SER A 59 10.56 -20.10 5.63
C SER A 59 10.09 -21.31 4.83
N GLU A 60 8.86 -21.26 4.29
CA GLU A 60 8.24 -22.42 3.63
C GLU A 60 8.37 -22.40 2.10
N SER A 61 8.81 -21.28 1.51
CA SER A 61 8.93 -21.15 0.05
C SER A 61 10.25 -21.74 -0.49
N PRO A 62 10.26 -22.28 -1.73
CA PRO A 62 11.50 -22.65 -2.41
C PRO A 62 12.40 -21.41 -2.59
N LEU A 63 13.71 -21.62 -2.73
CA LEU A 63 14.71 -20.54 -2.78
C LEU A 63 14.44 -19.53 -3.91
N SER A 64 13.93 -19.97 -5.06
CA SER A 64 13.50 -19.08 -6.14
C SER A 64 12.26 -18.24 -5.77
N GLY A 65 11.34 -18.80 -4.99
CA GLY A 65 10.14 -18.12 -4.51
C GLY A 65 10.45 -17.01 -3.52
N SER A 66 11.36 -17.28 -2.56
CA SER A 66 11.78 -16.26 -1.58
C SER A 66 12.53 -15.10 -2.25
N ILE A 67 13.37 -15.37 -3.25
CA ILE A 67 14.04 -14.34 -4.06
C ILE A 67 13.02 -13.48 -4.82
N LEU A 68 12.02 -14.08 -5.46
CA LEU A 68 11.01 -13.35 -6.23
C LEU A 68 10.10 -12.51 -5.32
N LEU A 69 9.70 -13.06 -4.17
CA LEU A 69 8.92 -12.34 -3.16
C LEU A 69 9.67 -11.11 -2.65
N ALA A 70 10.92 -11.30 -2.22
CA ALA A 70 11.74 -10.21 -1.72
C ALA A 70 12.06 -9.19 -2.83
N GLY A 71 12.43 -9.65 -4.03
CA GLY A 71 12.91 -8.82 -5.12
C GLY A 71 11.81 -8.03 -5.85
N VAL A 72 10.64 -8.63 -6.05
CA VAL A 72 9.58 -8.07 -6.91
C VAL A 72 8.34 -7.71 -6.11
N ILE A 73 7.78 -8.67 -5.37
CA ILE A 73 6.43 -8.50 -4.78
C ILE A 73 6.40 -7.37 -3.75
N LEU A 74 7.41 -7.28 -2.89
CA LEU A 74 7.53 -6.18 -1.92
C LEU A 74 7.69 -4.81 -2.61
N LYS A 75 8.39 -4.77 -3.75
CA LYS A 75 8.63 -3.54 -4.53
C LYS A 75 7.39 -3.07 -5.27
N LEU A 76 6.53 -4.00 -5.72
CA LEU A 76 5.26 -3.68 -6.37
C LEU A 76 4.30 -2.92 -5.44
N ALA A 77 4.39 -3.16 -4.13
CA ALA A 77 3.57 -2.43 -3.15
C ALA A 77 4.00 -0.96 -3.06
N ILE A 78 5.31 -0.70 -3.00
CA ILE A 78 5.88 0.67 -3.04
C ILE A 78 5.56 1.35 -4.38
N TYR A 79 5.65 0.61 -5.49
CA TYR A 79 5.27 1.11 -6.80
C TYR A 79 3.80 1.56 -6.85
N SER A 80 2.88 0.85 -6.18
CA SER A 80 1.48 1.29 -6.05
C SER A 80 1.35 2.61 -5.29
N CYS A 81 2.18 2.88 -4.29
CA CYS A 81 2.19 4.18 -3.61
C CYS A 81 2.61 5.30 -4.55
N ILE A 82 3.74 5.08 -5.25
CA ILE A 82 4.33 6.09 -6.15
C ILE A 82 3.42 6.35 -7.35
N ARG A 83 2.77 5.32 -7.89
CA ARG A 83 1.96 5.44 -9.10
C ARG A 83 0.49 5.76 -8.85
N ILE A 84 -0.11 5.31 -7.75
CA ILE A 84 -1.56 5.47 -7.53
C ILE A 84 -1.82 6.47 -6.40
N LEU A 85 -1.31 6.19 -5.19
CA LEU A 85 -1.69 6.98 -4.01
C LEU A 85 -1.22 8.44 -4.12
N ILE A 86 0.05 8.68 -4.42
CA ILE A 86 0.61 10.05 -4.46
C ILE A 86 0.03 10.90 -5.60
N PRO A 87 0.07 10.47 -6.88
CA PRO A 87 -0.36 11.34 -7.97
C PRO A 87 -1.88 11.44 -8.12
N ILE A 88 -2.65 10.37 -7.87
CA ILE A 88 -4.10 10.36 -8.10
C ILE A 88 -4.88 10.80 -6.86
N LEU A 89 -4.36 10.53 -5.65
CA LEU A 89 -5.03 10.80 -4.37
C LEU A 89 -4.18 11.72 -3.48
N ASN A 90 -3.68 12.82 -4.07
CA ASN A 90 -2.70 13.71 -3.44
C ASN A 90 -3.16 14.29 -2.10
N GLU A 91 -4.36 14.88 -2.04
CA GLU A 91 -4.88 15.47 -0.79
C GLU A 91 -5.07 14.40 0.29
N GLY A 92 -5.58 13.22 -0.10
CA GLY A 92 -5.67 12.05 0.77
C GLY A 92 -4.31 11.62 1.30
N THR A 93 -3.27 11.60 0.46
CA THR A 93 -1.91 11.27 0.92
C THR A 93 -1.39 12.26 1.94
N ILE A 94 -1.56 13.57 1.71
CA ILE A 94 -1.08 14.61 2.63
C ILE A 94 -1.76 14.44 3.99
N LEU A 95 -3.08 14.27 4.01
CA LEU A 95 -3.87 14.07 5.24
C LEU A 95 -3.44 12.84 6.04
N TYR A 96 -3.15 11.71 5.37
CA TYR A 96 -2.78 10.45 6.04
C TYR A 96 -1.28 10.22 6.18
N THR A 97 -0.41 11.15 5.76
CA THR A 97 1.04 11.06 6.02
C THR A 97 1.42 10.78 7.48
N PRO A 98 0.85 11.45 8.52
CA PRO A 98 1.23 11.17 9.91
C PRO A 98 0.90 9.73 10.31
N LEU A 99 -0.22 9.19 9.84
CA LEU A 99 -0.61 7.79 10.09
C LEU A 99 0.45 6.83 9.54
N ILE A 100 0.93 7.07 8.32
CA ILE A 100 1.98 6.23 7.70
C ILE A 100 3.26 6.26 8.54
N PHE A 101 3.69 7.44 9.00
CA PHE A 101 4.89 7.56 9.83
C PHE A 101 4.78 6.76 11.14
N VAL A 102 3.63 6.81 11.81
CA VAL A 102 3.38 6.03 13.04
C VAL A 102 3.45 4.52 12.77
N MET A 103 2.89 4.04 11.66
CA MET A 103 2.96 2.62 11.31
C MET A 103 4.38 2.17 10.92
N MET A 104 5.13 3.02 10.22
CA MET A 104 6.52 2.72 9.89
C MET A 104 7.38 2.65 11.14
N GLN A 105 7.23 3.61 12.06
CA GLN A 105 7.98 3.63 13.32
C GLN A 105 7.67 2.41 14.20
N SER A 106 6.39 2.07 14.36
CA SER A 106 5.98 0.89 15.14
C SER A 106 6.50 -0.41 14.52
N SER A 107 6.48 -0.54 13.18
CA SER A 107 7.04 -1.70 12.49
C SER A 107 8.55 -1.84 12.67
N GLY A 108 9.29 -0.73 12.61
CA GLY A 108 10.73 -0.71 12.86
C GLY A 108 11.08 -1.07 14.31
N LEU A 109 10.32 -0.55 15.27
CA LEU A 109 10.50 -0.83 16.69
C LEU A 109 10.21 -2.30 17.01
N GLN A 110 9.15 -2.88 16.46
CA GLN A 110 8.83 -4.31 16.62
C GLN A 110 9.95 -5.20 16.06
N CYS A 111 10.43 -4.90 14.84
CA CYS A 111 11.52 -5.64 14.20
C CYS A 111 12.81 -5.58 15.03
N ALA A 112 13.12 -4.40 15.58
CA ALA A 112 14.27 -4.24 16.47
C ALA A 112 14.14 -5.12 17.73
N LEU A 113 12.97 -5.13 18.39
CA LEU A 113 12.73 -5.94 19.59
C LEU A 113 12.82 -7.46 19.33
N LEU A 114 12.38 -7.93 18.16
CA LEU A 114 12.42 -9.35 17.80
C LEU A 114 13.84 -9.85 17.51
N ASN A 115 14.75 -8.97 17.05
CA ASN A 115 16.13 -9.33 16.73
C ASN A 115 17.10 -9.23 17.92
N THR A 116 16.67 -8.68 19.06
CA THR A 116 17.49 -8.54 20.28
C THR A 116 17.39 -9.72 21.26
N ASN A 117 16.58 -10.74 20.95
CA ASN A 117 16.44 -11.98 21.73
C ASN A 117 17.05 -13.16 20.98
#